data_AF-A0A9D1A373-F1
#
_entry.id   AF-A0A9D1A373-F1
#
_cell.length_a   1.000
_cell.length_b   1.000
_cell.length_c   1.000
_cell.angle_alpha   90.00
_cell.angle_beta   90.00
_cell.angle_gamma   90.00
#
_symmetry.space_group_name_H-M   'P 1'
#
loop_
_entity.id
_entity.type
_entity.pdbx_description
1 polymer ?
#
loop_
_entity_poly.entity_id
_entity_poly.type
_entity_poly.pdbx_seq_one_letter_code
_entity_poly.pdbx_strand_id
1 'polypeptide(L)'
;MTIRDAIRYVGVNDHQVDLFEGQYSVPNGMSYNSYVILDEKIAVMDTVDIHFTHEWLDNLTSVLNGRTPDYLIIQHMEPDHSANILNFLKTWPNTTIVATEKAFSIMENFFDKDLLEHRHPVKEGDSLSLGSHVLHFVCAPMVHWPEVMFTYESTEQVLFSADAFGKFGALDVEEPWDDEARRYYIGIVGKYGAQVQSVLKKAANLDIQTICPLHGPILKEDLAHYLGKYQLWSSYTAESEGVLIAYTSIYGNTKKAAELLADRLRAKGCPNTVLCDLARTDMAKAVADAFRYNKLVLATTTYNADIFPFMKQFLDHLAERNFQKRTVGLIENGSWSPLAAKIMKEKLSGCKNLTWLNTTVRLKSALHAENKEEIEAMADELCREYIALSPDAANKNDLTALFRIGYGLYVVTSNDGKKDNGLIVNTVTQVSDNPNRVAVNINKANYSHHVIKQTGIMNVNCLSVDAPFEVFQNFGFQSGRTADKFKDWTPIRSDNGLIILPKYINAAISLKVEQYVDLGSHGMFICSVTEARVMSDKETMTYTYYQNHVKPKPQTEGKKGFVCKICGYIYEGDVLPEDFICPLCKHGAIDFEPIQN
;
A
#
# COMPACT_ATOMS: atom_id res chain seq x y z
N MET A 1 19.94 34.76 -11.57
CA MET A 1 19.42 34.03 -12.76
C MET A 1 17.95 34.43 -13.00
N THR A 2 17.53 34.64 -14.25
CA THR A 2 16.12 34.90 -14.59
C THR A 2 15.32 33.61 -14.62
N ILE A 3 14.23 33.54 -13.85
CA ILE A 3 13.36 32.36 -13.80
C ILE A 3 12.21 32.52 -14.79
N ARG A 4 11.53 33.66 -14.71
CA ARG A 4 10.46 34.14 -15.57
C ARG A 4 10.63 35.66 -15.73
N ASP A 5 9.74 36.35 -16.42
CA ASP A 5 9.96 37.74 -16.82
C ASP A 5 10.17 38.66 -15.60
N ALA A 6 9.36 38.51 -14.55
CA ALA A 6 9.47 39.27 -13.29
C ALA A 6 10.26 38.56 -12.17
N ILE A 7 10.43 37.23 -12.27
CA ILE A 7 10.98 36.43 -11.17
C ILE A 7 12.48 36.16 -11.34
N ARG A 8 13.26 36.38 -10.27
CA ARG A 8 14.72 36.19 -10.22
C ARG A 8 15.11 35.22 -9.11
N TYR A 9 16.12 34.40 -9.38
CA TYR A 9 16.81 33.59 -8.38
C TYR A 9 17.93 34.41 -7.72
N VAL A 10 17.98 34.38 -6.39
CA VAL A 10 18.99 35.05 -5.54
C VAL A 10 19.59 34.14 -4.46
N GLY A 11 19.27 32.84 -4.48
CA GLY A 11 19.82 31.86 -3.54
C GLY A 11 21.32 31.56 -3.75
N VAL A 12 21.80 30.51 -3.08
CA VAL A 12 23.22 30.15 -2.98
C VAL A 12 23.45 28.64 -3.04
N ASN A 13 24.68 28.25 -3.37
CA ASN A 13 25.15 26.86 -3.29
C ASN A 13 26.12 26.70 -2.11
N ASP A 14 25.91 25.64 -1.34
CA ASP A 14 26.73 25.24 -0.21
C ASP A 14 27.50 23.96 -0.53
N HIS A 15 28.77 24.11 -0.88
CA HIS A 15 29.71 23.01 -1.10
C HIS A 15 30.52 22.67 0.16
N GLN A 16 30.32 23.40 1.27
CA GLN A 16 31.07 23.21 2.51
C GLN A 16 30.37 22.26 3.46
N VAL A 17 29.05 22.13 3.36
CA VAL A 17 28.25 21.17 4.13
C VAL A 17 28.60 19.72 3.78
N ASP A 18 28.96 18.95 4.80
CA ASP A 18 29.18 17.50 4.70
C ASP A 18 27.93 16.70 5.09
N LEU A 19 27.17 17.22 6.08
CA LEU A 19 25.92 16.68 6.59
C LEU A 19 24.80 17.73 6.63
N PHE A 20 23.77 17.57 5.81
CA PHE A 20 22.55 18.37 5.92
C PHE A 20 21.73 17.90 7.14
N GLU A 21 21.19 18.86 7.91
CA GLU A 21 20.57 18.64 9.24
C GLU A 21 21.45 17.87 10.24
N GLY A 22 22.76 17.80 9.99
CA GLY A 22 23.68 16.96 10.78
C GLY A 22 23.46 15.45 10.63
N GLN A 23 22.69 15.00 9.64
CA GLN A 23 22.34 13.59 9.46
C GLN A 23 22.53 13.08 8.02
N TYR A 24 22.21 13.87 7.00
CA TYR A 24 22.20 13.40 5.61
C TYR A 24 23.49 13.75 4.89
N SER A 25 24.22 12.75 4.41
CA SER A 25 25.44 12.99 3.65
C SER A 25 25.13 13.61 2.29
N VAL A 26 25.74 14.76 2.00
CA VAL A 26 25.48 15.56 0.80
C VAL A 26 26.78 15.84 0.06
N PRO A 27 27.42 14.81 -0.55
CA PRO A 27 28.74 14.95 -1.17
C PRO A 27 28.76 15.92 -2.37
N ASN A 28 27.59 16.21 -2.94
CA ASN A 28 27.40 17.16 -4.04
C ASN A 28 26.90 18.53 -3.53
N GLY A 29 27.06 18.82 -2.24
CA GLY A 29 26.61 20.05 -1.60
C GLY A 29 25.09 20.15 -1.42
N MET A 30 24.65 21.35 -1.11
CA MET A 30 23.24 21.75 -0.99
C MET A 30 22.99 23.07 -1.71
N SER A 31 21.73 23.39 -1.96
CA SER A 31 21.33 24.74 -2.36
C SER A 31 20.32 25.29 -1.37
N TYR A 32 20.44 26.57 -1.04
CA TYR A 32 19.44 27.32 -0.27
C TYR A 32 18.85 28.37 -1.21
N ASN A 33 17.66 28.07 -1.71
CA ASN A 33 17.04 28.87 -2.75
C ASN A 33 16.23 30.01 -2.14
N SER A 34 16.39 31.20 -2.71
CA SER A 34 15.59 32.38 -2.41
C SER A 34 15.26 33.10 -3.72
N TYR A 35 14.11 33.76 -3.75
CA TYR A 35 13.52 34.31 -4.99
C TYR A 35 13.06 35.75 -4.81
N VAL A 36 13.11 36.53 -5.90
CA VAL A 36 12.60 37.91 -5.93
C VAL A 36 11.58 38.05 -7.03
N ILE A 37 10.44 38.66 -6.72
CA ILE A 37 9.40 39.03 -7.68
C ILE A 37 9.45 40.55 -7.86
N LEU A 38 9.79 41.00 -9.08
CA LEU A 38 9.92 42.41 -9.42
C LEU A 38 8.62 42.93 -10.05
N ASP A 39 7.89 43.75 -9.31
CA ASP A 39 6.65 44.38 -9.78
C ASP A 39 6.57 45.84 -9.28
N GLU A 40 5.39 46.47 -9.24
CA GLU A 40 5.19 47.76 -8.57
C GLU A 40 5.67 47.70 -7.11
N LYS A 41 5.29 46.63 -6.40
CA LYS A 41 5.82 46.22 -5.11
C LYS A 41 6.72 45.01 -5.25
N ILE A 42 7.83 44.99 -4.53
CA ILE A 42 8.80 43.89 -4.59
C ILE A 42 8.58 42.92 -3.44
N ALA A 43 8.50 41.62 -3.76
CA ALA A 43 8.49 40.55 -2.77
C ALA A 43 9.78 39.71 -2.85
N VAL A 44 10.37 39.43 -1.69
CA VAL A 44 11.46 38.46 -1.51
C VAL A 44 10.88 37.22 -0.84
N MET A 45 11.19 36.04 -1.39
CA MET A 45 10.71 34.75 -0.91
C MET A 45 11.82 34.05 -0.11
N ASP A 46 11.57 33.86 1.18
CA ASP A 46 12.45 33.22 2.15
C ASP A 46 13.89 33.78 2.15
N THR A 47 14.69 33.30 3.09
CA THR A 47 16.11 33.66 3.22
C THR A 47 16.99 32.41 2.98
N VAL A 48 18.25 32.48 3.37
CA VAL A 48 19.20 31.37 3.24
C VAL A 48 19.89 31.11 4.58
N ASP A 49 20.64 30.02 4.65
CA ASP A 49 21.46 29.67 5.80
C ASP A 49 22.38 30.83 6.22
N ILE A 50 22.60 30.96 7.52
CA ILE A 50 23.33 32.08 8.13
C ILE A 50 24.76 32.23 7.56
N HIS A 51 25.41 31.15 7.15
CA HIS A 51 26.77 31.20 6.59
C HIS A 51 26.84 31.95 5.26
N PHE A 52 25.71 32.08 4.55
CA PHE A 52 25.61 32.72 3.24
C PHE A 52 24.96 34.10 3.28
N THR A 53 24.86 34.71 4.48
CA THR A 53 24.27 36.05 4.70
C THR A 53 24.76 37.08 3.66
N HIS A 54 26.07 37.23 3.52
CA HIS A 54 26.65 38.28 2.68
C HIS A 54 26.43 38.04 1.19
N GLU A 55 26.66 36.81 0.71
CA GLU A 55 26.46 36.45 -0.69
C GLU A 55 24.99 36.65 -1.10
N TRP A 56 24.05 36.24 -0.26
CA TRP A 56 22.63 36.42 -0.52
C TRP A 56 22.21 37.90 -0.52
N LEU A 57 22.71 38.71 0.42
CA LEU A 57 22.44 40.15 0.43
C LEU A 57 23.05 40.87 -0.78
N ASP A 58 24.21 40.44 -1.27
CA ASP A 58 24.83 40.96 -2.49
C ASP A 58 24.01 40.60 -3.74
N ASN A 59 23.53 39.35 -3.82
CA ASN A 59 22.63 38.88 -4.87
C ASN A 59 21.33 39.70 -4.90
N LEU A 60 20.73 39.93 -3.73
CA LEU A 60 19.55 40.78 -3.57
C LEU A 60 19.82 42.21 -4.02
N THR A 61 20.89 42.83 -3.54
CA THR A 61 21.25 44.21 -3.90
C THR A 61 21.42 44.38 -5.41
N SER A 62 22.06 43.40 -6.06
CA SER A 62 22.24 43.36 -7.51
C SER A 62 20.89 43.30 -8.26
N VAL A 63 20.00 42.40 -7.85
CA VAL A 63 18.68 42.22 -8.48
C VAL A 63 17.74 43.40 -8.23
N LEU A 64 17.78 43.97 -7.03
CA LEU A 64 16.94 45.12 -6.65
C LEU A 64 17.34 46.40 -7.38
N ASN A 65 18.61 46.54 -7.79
CA ASN A 65 19.13 47.64 -8.59
C ASN A 65 18.72 49.04 -8.04
N GLY A 66 18.92 49.24 -6.74
CA GLY A 66 18.59 50.48 -6.03
C GLY A 66 17.14 50.63 -5.57
N ARG A 67 16.25 49.69 -5.92
CA ARG A 67 14.91 49.60 -5.33
C ARG A 67 14.97 48.94 -3.94
N THR A 68 13.92 49.12 -3.16
CA THR A 68 13.77 48.48 -1.83
C THR A 68 12.65 47.45 -1.85
N PRO A 69 12.78 46.33 -1.13
CA PRO A 69 11.74 45.32 -1.03
C PRO A 69 10.57 45.78 -0.13
N ASP A 70 9.35 45.59 -0.61
CA ASP A 70 8.12 45.89 0.14
C ASP A 70 7.74 44.74 1.07
N TYR A 71 7.96 43.50 0.63
CA TYR A 71 7.59 42.30 1.36
C TYR A 71 8.73 41.28 1.47
N LEU A 72 8.83 40.66 2.65
CA LEU A 72 9.58 39.42 2.86
C LEU A 72 8.57 38.32 3.20
N ILE A 73 8.34 37.40 2.26
CA ILE A 73 7.42 36.27 2.41
C ILE A 73 8.18 35.11 3.07
N ILE A 74 7.72 34.67 4.23
CA ILE A 74 8.32 33.55 4.97
C ILE A 74 7.39 32.34 4.90
N GLN A 75 7.77 31.37 4.09
CA GLN A 75 7.03 30.13 3.85
C GLN A 75 7.36 29.05 4.87
N HIS A 76 8.59 29.07 5.40
CA HIS A 76 9.10 28.09 6.33
C HIS A 76 10.09 28.72 7.32
N MET A 77 10.00 28.34 8.59
CA MET A 77 10.84 28.88 9.66
C MET A 77 12.10 28.07 9.95
N GLU A 78 12.39 26.99 9.23
CA GLU A 78 13.64 26.26 9.45
C GLU A 78 14.86 27.17 9.16
N PRO A 79 15.92 27.15 10.01
CA PRO A 79 16.97 28.17 9.96
C PRO A 79 17.76 28.26 8.65
N ASP A 80 17.87 27.18 7.89
CA ASP A 80 18.49 27.17 6.56
C ASP A 80 17.73 28.03 5.52
N HIS A 81 16.51 28.44 5.84
CA HIS A 81 15.71 29.38 5.05
C HIS A 81 15.25 30.62 5.81
N SER A 82 15.45 30.69 7.13
CA SER A 82 14.91 31.77 7.97
C SER A 82 15.95 32.53 8.80
N ALA A 83 17.18 32.02 8.93
CA ALA A 83 18.18 32.60 9.84
C ALA A 83 18.56 34.05 9.50
N ASN A 84 18.34 34.47 8.25
CA ASN A 84 18.71 35.79 7.78
C ASN A 84 17.61 36.85 7.86
N ILE A 85 16.44 36.55 8.43
CA ILE A 85 15.32 37.50 8.56
C ILE A 85 15.78 38.81 9.23
N LEU A 86 16.47 38.74 10.37
CA LEU A 86 16.92 39.94 11.07
C LEU A 86 18.01 40.71 10.32
N ASN A 87 18.91 40.01 9.62
CA ASN A 87 19.95 40.65 8.82
C ASN A 87 19.35 41.39 7.62
N PHE A 88 18.35 40.79 6.99
CA PHE A 88 17.56 41.41 5.93
C PHE A 88 16.86 42.69 6.42
N LEU A 89 16.18 42.63 7.57
CA LEU A 89 15.45 43.78 8.13
C LEU A 89 16.39 44.90 8.60
N LYS A 90 17.63 44.59 9.00
CA LYS A 90 18.64 45.63 9.26
C LYS A 90 18.99 46.43 8.01
N THR A 91 19.01 45.78 6.85
CA THR A 91 19.30 46.42 5.56
C THR A 91 18.07 47.15 5.00
N TRP A 92 16.88 46.56 5.12
CA TRP A 92 15.61 47.14 4.66
C TRP A 92 14.55 47.16 5.79
N PRO A 93 14.63 48.13 6.72
CA PRO A 93 13.81 48.15 7.95
C PRO A 93 12.33 48.41 7.71
N ASN A 94 11.96 48.98 6.56
CA ASN A 94 10.56 49.28 6.23
C ASN A 94 9.83 48.10 5.55
N THR A 95 10.49 46.96 5.34
CA THR A 95 9.88 45.79 4.70
C THR A 95 8.86 45.14 5.64
N THR A 96 7.71 44.75 5.08
CA THR A 96 6.67 44.00 5.80
C THR A 96 6.90 42.50 5.68
N ILE A 97 6.93 41.79 6.81
CA ILE A 97 7.02 40.33 6.83
C ILE A 97 5.62 39.75 6.60
N VAL A 98 5.51 38.82 5.65
CA VAL A 98 4.27 38.10 5.34
C VAL A 98 4.46 36.64 5.68
N ALA A 99 3.67 36.12 6.60
CA ALA A 99 3.79 34.73 7.06
C ALA A 99 2.47 34.26 7.70
N THR A 100 2.35 32.97 8.01
CA THR A 100 1.21 32.48 8.80
C THR A 100 1.32 32.92 10.26
N GLU A 101 0.20 32.97 10.99
CA GLU A 101 0.20 33.20 12.45
C GLU A 101 1.07 32.17 13.20
N LYS A 102 1.09 30.93 12.69
CA LYS A 102 1.93 29.85 13.22
C LYS A 102 3.41 30.14 12.99
N ALA A 103 3.77 30.63 11.81
CA ALA A 103 5.14 31.03 11.49
C ALA A 103 5.59 32.19 12.39
N PHE A 104 4.76 33.22 12.59
CA PHE A 104 5.08 34.29 13.53
C PHE A 104 5.27 33.80 14.97
N SER A 105 4.44 32.85 15.41
CA SER A 105 4.59 32.24 16.74
C SER A 105 5.92 31.49 16.88
N ILE A 106 6.40 30.84 15.81
CA ILE A 106 7.71 30.15 15.80
C ILE A 106 8.85 31.16 15.71
N MET A 107 8.68 32.20 14.88
CA MET A 107 9.63 33.29 14.72
C MET A 107 9.92 34.01 16.03
N GLU A 108 8.92 34.21 16.89
CA GLU A 108 9.09 34.75 18.25
C GLU A 108 9.91 33.85 19.20
N ASN A 109 10.10 32.58 18.87
CA ASN A 109 11.00 31.70 19.63
C ASN A 109 12.46 31.82 19.16
N PHE A 110 12.69 32.20 17.90
CA PHE A 110 14.03 32.39 17.34
C PHE A 110 14.56 33.80 17.53
N PHE A 111 13.67 34.80 17.50
CA PHE A 111 14.02 36.21 17.49
C PHE A 111 13.20 36.99 18.51
N ASP A 112 13.79 38.08 19.04
CA ASP A 112 13.08 38.98 19.95
C ASP A 112 11.89 39.64 19.24
N LYS A 113 10.74 39.67 19.93
CA LYS A 113 9.46 40.16 19.38
C LYS A 113 9.52 41.59 18.86
N ASP A 114 10.32 42.43 19.53
CA ASP A 114 10.48 43.86 19.23
C ASP A 114 11.18 44.11 17.88
N LEU A 115 11.80 43.08 17.28
CA LEU A 115 12.49 43.18 16.00
C LEU A 115 11.58 42.88 14.79
N LEU A 116 10.29 42.62 15.04
CA LEU A 116 9.30 42.18 14.04
C LEU A 116 8.12 43.15 13.99
N GLU A 117 8.38 44.44 13.79
CA GLU A 117 7.38 45.52 13.90
C GLU A 117 6.33 45.48 12.77
N HIS A 118 6.75 45.19 11.53
CA HIS A 118 5.87 45.17 10.36
C HIS A 118 5.47 43.75 9.99
N ARG A 119 4.27 43.33 10.42
CA ARG A 119 3.74 41.97 10.17
C ARG A 119 2.46 42.01 9.36
N HIS A 120 2.33 41.05 8.46
CA HIS A 120 1.13 40.79 7.68
C HIS A 120 0.78 39.29 7.75
N PRO A 121 -0.03 38.88 8.74
CA PRO A 121 -0.45 37.49 8.86
C PRO A 121 -1.38 37.09 7.72
N VAL A 122 -1.11 35.92 7.13
CA VAL A 122 -1.92 35.32 6.06
C VAL A 122 -2.43 33.94 6.47
N LYS A 123 -3.57 33.54 5.90
CA LYS A 123 -4.18 32.21 6.06
C LYS A 123 -4.46 31.59 4.69
N GLU A 124 -4.84 30.32 4.72
CA GLU A 124 -5.30 29.58 3.55
C GLU A 124 -6.30 30.39 2.71
N GLY A 125 -5.99 30.55 1.42
CA GLY A 125 -6.85 31.22 0.45
C GLY A 125 -6.78 32.74 0.45
N ASP A 126 -5.98 33.35 1.32
CA ASP A 126 -5.69 34.78 1.23
C ASP A 126 -4.82 35.07 -0.01
N SER A 127 -4.84 36.34 -0.45
CA SER A 127 -4.06 36.83 -1.58
C SER A 127 -3.40 38.17 -1.29
N LEU A 128 -2.24 38.42 -1.91
CA LEU A 128 -1.50 39.68 -1.83
C LEU A 128 -1.12 40.15 -3.25
N SER A 129 -1.60 41.33 -3.64
CA SER A 129 -1.23 41.94 -4.92
C SER A 129 0.07 42.75 -4.79
N LEU A 130 0.97 42.53 -5.74
CA LEU A 130 2.22 43.26 -5.91
C LEU A 130 2.13 44.37 -6.97
N GLY A 131 0.97 44.51 -7.62
CA GLY A 131 0.80 45.28 -8.85
C GLY A 131 0.16 44.39 -9.91
N SER A 132 0.93 44.07 -10.95
CA SER A 132 0.53 43.13 -12.01
C SER A 132 0.49 41.66 -11.56
N HIS A 133 1.31 41.30 -10.57
CA HIS A 133 1.42 39.97 -9.97
C HIS A 133 0.55 39.85 -8.71
N VAL A 134 -0.01 38.65 -8.51
CA VAL A 134 -0.84 38.34 -7.34
C VAL A 134 -0.39 37.01 -6.74
N LEU A 135 -0.03 37.05 -5.47
CA LEU A 135 0.33 35.90 -4.65
C LEU A 135 -0.92 35.33 -3.98
N HIS A 136 -1.05 34.01 -3.97
CA HIS A 136 -2.11 33.25 -3.29
C HIS A 136 -1.47 32.28 -2.31
N PHE A 137 -1.94 32.26 -1.07
CA PHE A 137 -1.32 31.48 0.00
C PHE A 137 -2.06 30.15 0.23
N VAL A 138 -1.30 29.05 0.21
CA VAL A 138 -1.82 27.69 0.37
C VAL A 138 -1.13 27.04 1.57
N CYS A 139 -1.84 26.81 2.67
CA CYS A 139 -1.23 26.20 3.87
C CYS A 139 -0.90 24.73 3.61
N ALA A 140 0.33 24.34 3.98
CA ALA A 140 0.88 23.00 3.83
C ALA A 140 1.42 22.46 5.17
N PRO A 141 0.59 22.43 6.24
CA PRO A 141 1.06 22.09 7.58
C PRO A 141 1.59 20.65 7.64
N MET A 142 2.72 20.48 8.33
CA MET A 142 3.49 19.25 8.43
C MET A 142 4.06 18.75 7.08
N VAL A 143 4.35 19.68 6.15
CA VAL A 143 5.10 19.41 4.92
C VAL A 143 6.37 20.27 4.91
N HIS A 144 7.32 20.10 5.85
CA HIS A 144 7.36 19.12 6.94
C HIS A 144 7.13 19.70 8.35
N TRP A 145 7.17 21.03 8.50
CA TRP A 145 6.88 21.73 9.77
C TRP A 145 5.44 22.24 9.87
N PRO A 146 4.93 22.54 11.08
CA PRO A 146 3.52 22.89 11.29
C PRO A 146 3.08 24.22 10.67
N GLU A 147 4.00 25.16 10.43
CA GLU A 147 3.71 26.49 9.88
C GLU A 147 3.78 26.59 8.36
N VAL A 148 4.32 25.57 7.70
CA VAL A 148 4.67 25.64 6.28
C VAL A 148 3.48 26.08 5.42
N MET A 149 3.75 26.98 4.49
CA MET A 149 2.83 27.38 3.44
C MET A 149 3.52 27.39 2.08
N PHE A 150 2.75 27.15 1.02
CA PHE A 150 3.16 27.43 -0.35
C PHE A 150 2.61 28.79 -0.78
N THR A 151 3.30 29.43 -1.71
CA THR A 151 2.85 30.68 -2.33
C THR A 151 2.73 30.47 -3.83
N TYR A 152 1.56 30.72 -4.39
CA TYR A 152 1.31 30.63 -5.82
C TYR A 152 1.19 32.01 -6.43
N GLU A 153 2.06 32.34 -7.39
CA GLU A 153 1.98 33.55 -8.19
C GLU A 153 1.18 33.25 -9.47
N SER A 154 0.04 33.93 -9.63
CA SER A 154 -0.96 33.56 -10.64
C SER A 154 -0.72 34.08 -12.06
N THR A 155 0.18 35.04 -12.27
CA THR A 155 0.40 35.72 -13.56
C THR A 155 1.37 34.93 -14.43
N GLU A 156 2.48 34.50 -13.86
CA GLU A 156 3.52 33.66 -14.49
C GLU A 156 3.40 32.20 -14.06
N GLN A 157 2.37 31.87 -13.26
CA GLN A 157 1.97 30.50 -12.95
C GLN A 157 3.06 29.73 -12.20
N VAL A 158 3.63 30.36 -11.16
CA VAL A 158 4.76 29.86 -10.38
C VAL A 158 4.33 29.48 -8.98
N LEU A 159 4.58 28.23 -8.60
CA LEU A 159 4.41 27.73 -7.23
C LEU A 159 5.76 27.78 -6.50
N PHE A 160 5.86 28.61 -5.47
CA PHE A 160 6.91 28.53 -4.47
C PHE A 160 6.47 27.50 -3.42
N SER A 161 7.21 26.40 -3.31
CA SER A 161 6.72 25.17 -2.67
C SER A 161 7.37 24.86 -1.33
N ALA A 162 8.03 25.84 -0.69
CA ALA A 162 8.90 25.60 0.46
C ALA A 162 9.84 24.40 0.17
N ASP A 163 9.99 23.46 1.10
CA ASP A 163 10.81 22.25 0.93
C ASP A 163 10.23 21.22 -0.03
N ALA A 164 8.93 21.28 -0.32
CA ALA A 164 8.33 20.33 -1.23
C ALA A 164 8.94 20.51 -2.63
N PHE A 165 9.13 19.38 -3.32
CA PHE A 165 9.77 19.21 -4.62
C PHE A 165 11.29 19.45 -4.65
N GLY A 166 11.92 19.64 -3.49
CA GLY A 166 13.37 19.73 -3.37
C GLY A 166 14.10 18.40 -3.58
N LYS A 167 15.43 18.51 -3.74
CA LYS A 167 16.38 17.39 -3.69
C LYS A 167 17.63 17.80 -2.94
N PHE A 168 18.39 16.83 -2.44
CA PHE A 168 19.77 17.08 -2.03
C PHE A 168 20.66 17.41 -3.25
N GLY A 169 21.74 18.15 -3.03
CA GLY A 169 22.70 18.55 -4.07
C GLY A 169 22.63 20.03 -4.43
N ALA A 170 23.78 20.64 -4.70
CA ALA A 170 23.90 22.01 -5.20
C ALA A 170 23.38 22.15 -6.65
N LEU A 171 23.03 23.37 -7.05
CA LEU A 171 22.45 23.66 -8.38
C LEU A 171 23.45 23.57 -9.54
N ASP A 172 24.74 23.72 -9.25
CA ASP A 172 25.82 23.66 -10.23
C ASP A 172 26.35 22.24 -10.46
N VAL A 173 25.73 21.23 -9.84
CA VAL A 173 26.01 19.81 -10.06
C VAL A 173 24.93 19.19 -10.95
N GLU A 174 25.35 18.61 -12.07
CA GLU A 174 24.46 17.91 -12.98
C GLU A 174 24.19 16.47 -12.50
N GLU A 175 22.98 16.23 -11.99
CA GLU A 175 22.53 14.89 -11.57
C GLU A 175 21.02 14.71 -11.80
N PRO A 176 20.54 13.48 -12.04
CA PRO A 176 19.12 13.21 -12.16
C PRO A 176 18.35 13.58 -10.89
N TRP A 177 17.17 14.18 -11.06
CA TRP A 177 16.34 14.62 -9.93
C TRP A 177 15.84 13.45 -9.07
N ASP A 178 15.37 12.36 -9.70
CA ASP A 178 14.61 11.29 -9.04
C ASP A 178 15.25 10.67 -7.80
N ASP A 179 16.53 10.30 -7.87
CA ASP A 179 17.15 9.53 -6.79
C ASP A 179 17.43 10.39 -5.55
N GLU A 180 17.96 11.61 -5.74
CA GLU A 180 18.19 12.55 -4.64
C GLU A 180 16.89 13.20 -4.15
N ALA A 181 15.90 13.42 -5.02
CA ALA A 181 14.57 13.85 -4.61
C ALA A 181 13.83 12.77 -3.80
N ARG A 182 13.98 11.48 -4.16
CA ARG A 182 13.45 10.37 -3.35
C ARG A 182 14.14 10.33 -1.99
N ARG A 183 15.48 10.46 -1.96
CA ARG A 183 16.26 10.50 -0.71
C ARG A 183 15.84 11.67 0.17
N TYR A 184 15.68 12.85 -0.41
CA TYR A 184 15.19 14.07 0.25
C TYR A 184 13.76 13.89 0.78
N TYR A 185 12.82 13.54 -0.10
CA TYR A 185 11.41 13.36 0.27
C TYR A 185 11.26 12.34 1.40
N ILE A 186 11.88 11.16 1.28
CA ILE A 186 11.77 10.12 2.31
C ILE A 186 12.47 10.56 3.60
N GLY A 187 13.62 11.21 3.51
CA GLY A 187 14.36 11.73 4.66
C GLY A 187 13.55 12.74 5.47
N ILE A 188 13.04 13.77 4.80
CA ILE A 188 12.45 14.97 5.39
C ILE A 188 10.93 14.84 5.59
N VAL A 189 10.19 14.53 4.52
CA VAL A 189 8.72 14.62 4.50
C VAL A 189 8.03 13.24 4.62
N GLY A 190 8.75 12.14 4.41
CA GLY A 190 8.18 10.80 4.16
C GLY A 190 7.22 10.26 5.24
N LYS A 191 7.28 10.80 6.45
CA LYS A 191 6.33 10.51 7.54
C LYS A 191 4.93 11.07 7.28
N TYR A 192 4.81 12.19 6.57
CA TYR A 192 3.63 13.02 6.44
C TYR A 192 2.88 12.83 5.11
N GLY A 193 2.85 11.59 4.59
CA GLY A 193 2.23 11.30 3.29
C GLY A 193 0.77 11.76 3.20
N ALA A 194 -0.02 11.67 4.27
CA ALA A 194 -1.41 12.14 4.28
C ALA A 194 -1.53 13.68 4.11
N GLN A 195 -0.60 14.43 4.71
CA GLN A 195 -0.55 15.88 4.61
C GLN A 195 -0.08 16.31 3.22
N VAL A 196 0.89 15.61 2.65
CA VAL A 196 1.31 15.80 1.25
C VAL A 196 0.14 15.57 0.29
N GLN A 197 -0.61 14.48 0.45
CA GLN A 197 -1.82 14.22 -0.35
C GLN A 197 -2.86 15.34 -0.22
N SER A 198 -3.04 15.87 1.00
CA SER A 198 -3.97 16.96 1.23
C SER A 198 -3.55 18.25 0.52
N VAL A 199 -2.26 18.62 0.54
CA VAL A 199 -1.79 19.83 -0.14
C VAL A 199 -1.76 19.65 -1.66
N LEU A 200 -1.39 18.47 -2.17
CA LEU A 200 -1.47 18.19 -3.61
C LEU A 200 -2.90 18.34 -4.15
N LYS A 201 -3.90 17.91 -3.38
CA LYS A 201 -5.32 18.11 -3.73
C LYS A 201 -5.72 19.59 -3.80
N LYS A 202 -5.16 20.44 -2.94
CA LYS A 202 -5.39 21.90 -3.00
C LYS A 202 -4.71 22.49 -4.23
N ALA A 203 -3.45 22.13 -4.45
CA ALA A 203 -2.63 22.60 -5.57
C ALA A 203 -3.16 22.15 -6.94
N ALA A 204 -3.92 21.05 -7.01
CA ALA A 204 -4.51 20.55 -8.26
C ALA A 204 -5.48 21.52 -8.95
N ASN A 205 -5.99 22.54 -8.24
CA ASN A 205 -6.85 23.58 -8.83
C ASN A 205 -6.06 24.79 -9.35
N LEU A 206 -4.74 24.81 -9.19
CA LEU A 206 -3.86 25.88 -9.64
C LEU A 206 -3.29 25.53 -11.02
N ASP A 207 -3.18 26.52 -11.89
CA ASP A 207 -2.53 26.35 -13.19
C ASP A 207 -1.03 26.60 -13.03
N ILE A 208 -0.25 25.54 -12.78
CA ILE A 208 1.16 25.64 -12.44
C ILE A 208 2.01 25.35 -13.68
N GLN A 209 2.90 26.27 -14.04
CA GLN A 209 3.93 26.09 -15.07
C GLN A 209 5.35 26.00 -14.51
N THR A 210 5.56 26.38 -13.25
CA THR A 210 6.87 26.35 -12.61
C THR A 210 6.75 26.00 -11.14
N ILE A 211 7.61 25.13 -10.62
CA ILE A 211 7.77 24.88 -9.19
C ILE A 211 9.15 25.35 -8.74
N CYS A 212 9.18 26.20 -7.72
CA CYS A 212 10.35 26.83 -7.13
C CYS A 212 10.52 26.34 -5.68
N PRO A 213 11.22 25.21 -5.45
CA PRO A 213 11.49 24.69 -4.11
C PRO A 213 12.59 25.49 -3.38
N LEU A 214 12.72 25.32 -2.07
CA LEU A 214 13.79 25.92 -1.26
C LEU A 214 15.14 25.19 -1.38
N HIS A 215 15.14 23.98 -1.93
CA HIS A 215 16.35 23.25 -2.29
C HIS A 215 16.25 22.60 -3.67
N GLY A 216 17.39 22.40 -4.33
CA GLY A 216 17.44 21.76 -5.63
C GLY A 216 16.88 22.63 -6.77
N PRO A 217 16.71 22.07 -7.97
CA PRO A 217 16.46 22.83 -9.19
C PRO A 217 15.03 23.36 -9.27
N ILE A 218 14.87 24.41 -10.08
CA ILE A 218 13.55 24.92 -10.47
C ILE A 218 12.96 23.99 -11.55
N LEU A 219 11.69 23.62 -11.41
CA LEU A 219 11.02 22.63 -12.25
C LEU A 219 10.04 23.31 -13.21
N LYS A 220 10.18 23.16 -14.55
CA LYS A 220 9.41 23.96 -15.56
C LYS A 220 8.83 23.23 -16.76
N GLU A 221 9.09 21.93 -16.91
CA GLU A 221 8.71 21.19 -18.13
C GLU A 221 7.86 19.97 -17.79
N ASP A 222 8.47 18.92 -17.22
CA ASP A 222 7.78 17.67 -16.89
C ASP A 222 7.11 17.71 -15.50
N LEU A 223 6.22 18.68 -15.31
CA LEU A 223 5.48 18.81 -14.05
C LEU A 223 4.64 17.57 -13.72
N ALA A 224 4.16 16.87 -14.75
CA ALA A 224 3.43 15.62 -14.59
C ALA A 224 4.28 14.55 -13.89
N HIS A 225 5.57 14.43 -14.26
CA HIS A 225 6.51 13.53 -13.61
C HIS A 225 6.73 13.90 -12.13
N TYR A 226 7.08 15.15 -11.81
CA TYR A 226 7.37 15.57 -10.43
C TYR A 226 6.16 15.41 -9.50
N LEU A 227 4.97 15.84 -9.96
CA LEU A 227 3.71 15.67 -9.24
C LEU A 227 3.37 14.17 -9.10
N GLY A 228 3.58 13.39 -10.15
CA GLY A 228 3.39 11.94 -10.14
C GLY A 228 4.26 11.24 -9.09
N LYS A 229 5.53 11.64 -8.96
CA LYS A 229 6.45 11.10 -7.94
C LYS A 229 6.00 11.45 -6.53
N TYR A 230 5.66 12.71 -6.26
CA TYR A 230 5.15 13.13 -4.96
C TYR A 230 3.83 12.41 -4.60
N GLN A 231 2.91 12.26 -5.56
CA GLN A 231 1.68 11.49 -5.39
C GLN A 231 1.97 10.02 -5.07
N LEU A 232 2.92 9.41 -5.77
CA LEU A 232 3.33 8.03 -5.57
C LEU A 232 3.96 7.83 -4.19
N TRP A 233 4.95 8.64 -3.82
CA TRP A 233 5.67 8.52 -2.55
C TRP A 233 4.76 8.79 -1.34
N SER A 234 3.94 9.82 -1.39
CA SER A 234 3.01 10.17 -0.30
C SER A 234 1.86 9.18 -0.11
N SER A 235 1.53 8.41 -1.15
CA SER A 235 0.57 7.29 -1.04
C SER A 235 1.20 5.98 -0.55
N TYR A 236 2.53 5.98 -0.31
CA TYR A 236 3.35 4.81 0.03
C TYR A 236 3.33 3.71 -1.04
N THR A 237 2.94 4.06 -2.27
CA THR A 237 2.97 3.14 -3.41
C THR A 237 4.42 2.91 -3.80
N ALA A 238 4.78 1.67 -4.14
CA ALA A 238 6.13 1.37 -4.60
C ALA A 238 6.38 2.05 -5.95
N GLU A 239 7.57 2.62 -6.11
CA GLU A 239 7.97 3.29 -7.34
C GLU A 239 8.43 2.30 -8.40
N SER A 240 9.01 1.19 -7.97
CA SER A 240 9.57 0.17 -8.86
C SER A 240 9.22 -1.23 -8.37
N GLU A 241 8.89 -2.11 -9.31
CA GLU A 241 8.79 -3.54 -9.04
C GLU A 241 10.19 -4.11 -8.77
N GLY A 242 10.36 -4.89 -7.71
CA GLY A 242 11.65 -5.48 -7.37
C GLY A 242 11.81 -5.83 -5.90
N VAL A 243 12.98 -6.35 -5.56
CA VAL A 243 13.32 -6.77 -4.20
C VAL A 243 14.56 -6.02 -3.73
N LEU A 244 14.42 -5.27 -2.62
CA LEU A 244 15.57 -4.84 -1.82
C LEU A 244 15.92 -5.93 -0.82
N ILE A 245 17.17 -6.41 -0.84
CA ILE A 245 17.74 -7.28 0.19
C ILE A 245 18.65 -6.41 1.07
N ALA A 246 18.12 -5.94 2.18
CA ALA A 246 18.87 -5.19 3.18
C ALA A 246 19.49 -6.18 4.18
N TYR A 247 20.82 -6.18 4.29
CA TYR A 247 21.53 -7.15 5.10
C TYR A 247 22.62 -6.55 5.98
N THR A 248 22.96 -7.27 7.04
CA THR A 248 24.19 -7.06 7.82
C THR A 248 24.91 -8.40 7.98
N SER A 249 26.25 -8.39 7.98
CA SER A 249 27.03 -9.61 8.15
C SER A 249 28.36 -9.37 8.87
N ILE A 250 28.55 -10.05 10.01
CA ILE A 250 29.78 -9.96 10.80
C ILE A 250 30.88 -10.85 10.19
N TYR A 251 30.56 -12.13 9.94
CA TYR A 251 31.52 -13.15 9.48
C TYR A 251 31.24 -13.64 8.04
N GLY A 252 30.39 -12.93 7.30
CA GLY A 252 30.14 -13.18 5.87
C GLY A 252 29.09 -14.24 5.53
N ASN A 253 28.62 -15.08 6.46
CA ASN A 253 27.62 -16.11 6.13
C ASN A 253 26.23 -15.54 5.80
N THR A 254 25.79 -14.50 6.51
CA THR A 254 24.54 -13.78 6.16
C THR A 254 24.67 -13.10 4.80
N LYS A 255 25.84 -12.53 4.48
CA LYS A 255 26.13 -11.96 3.16
C LYS A 255 26.04 -13.02 2.06
N LYS A 256 26.66 -14.18 2.24
CA LYS A 256 26.57 -15.31 1.28
C LYS A 256 25.12 -15.74 1.04
N ALA A 257 24.28 -15.78 2.07
CA ALA A 257 22.86 -16.10 1.92
C ALA A 257 22.10 -15.01 1.16
N ALA A 258 22.34 -13.74 1.46
CA ALA A 258 21.76 -12.61 0.74
C ALA A 258 22.17 -12.60 -0.74
N GLU A 259 23.44 -12.83 -1.05
CA GLU A 259 23.97 -12.95 -2.41
C GLU A 259 23.33 -14.13 -3.16
N LEU A 260 23.24 -15.30 -2.51
CA LEU A 260 22.58 -16.46 -3.11
C LEU A 260 21.10 -16.19 -3.42
N LEU A 261 20.37 -15.56 -2.50
CA LEU A 261 18.98 -15.16 -2.74
C LEU A 261 18.90 -14.20 -3.92
N ALA A 262 19.79 -13.21 -3.99
CA ALA A 262 19.81 -12.26 -5.10
C ALA A 262 19.99 -12.96 -6.46
N ASP A 263 20.89 -13.94 -6.53
CA ASP A 263 21.12 -14.73 -7.75
C ASP A 263 19.89 -15.57 -8.13
N ARG A 264 19.17 -16.12 -7.15
CA ARG A 264 17.92 -16.86 -7.38
C ARG A 264 16.79 -15.97 -7.86
N LEU A 265 16.63 -14.78 -7.28
CA LEU A 265 15.64 -13.82 -7.74
C LEU A 265 15.88 -13.41 -9.20
N ARG A 266 17.14 -13.11 -9.56
CA ARG A 266 17.52 -12.79 -10.95
C ARG A 266 17.23 -13.96 -11.89
N ALA A 267 17.62 -15.18 -11.51
CA ALA A 267 17.36 -16.37 -12.32
C ALA A 267 15.86 -16.65 -12.54
N LYS A 268 15.00 -16.24 -11.60
CA LYS A 268 13.54 -16.36 -11.68
C LYS A 268 12.86 -15.14 -12.34
N GLY A 269 13.64 -14.24 -12.94
CA GLY A 269 13.12 -13.11 -13.72
C GLY A 269 12.65 -11.91 -12.88
N CYS A 270 13.14 -11.77 -11.64
CA CYS A 270 12.88 -10.55 -10.86
C CYS A 270 13.44 -9.31 -11.59
N PRO A 271 12.62 -8.27 -11.85
CA PRO A 271 13.02 -7.14 -12.67
C PRO A 271 14.14 -6.30 -12.04
N ASN A 272 14.10 -6.11 -10.72
CA ASN A 272 15.13 -5.40 -9.97
C ASN A 272 15.48 -6.17 -8.71
N THR A 273 16.78 -6.41 -8.49
CA THR A 273 17.30 -7.08 -7.29
C THR A 273 18.47 -6.28 -6.73
N VAL A 274 18.23 -5.58 -5.62
CA VAL A 274 19.20 -4.69 -4.98
C VAL A 274 19.72 -5.33 -3.71
N LEU A 275 21.05 -5.44 -3.59
CA LEU A 275 21.72 -5.84 -2.35
C LEU A 275 22.22 -4.59 -1.63
N CYS A 276 21.83 -4.44 -0.36
CA CYS A 276 22.23 -3.31 0.46
C CYS A 276 22.91 -3.80 1.74
N ASP A 277 24.22 -3.58 1.84
CA ASP A 277 24.98 -3.80 3.06
C ASP A 277 24.76 -2.60 3.98
N LEU A 278 23.93 -2.75 5.01
CA LEU A 278 23.54 -1.65 5.90
C LEU A 278 24.70 -1.11 6.74
N ALA A 279 25.83 -1.84 6.84
CA ALA A 279 27.02 -1.38 7.56
C ALA A 279 28.00 -0.58 6.68
N ARG A 280 27.67 -0.39 5.38
CA ARG A 280 28.52 0.26 4.38
C ARG A 280 27.77 1.24 3.49
N THR A 281 26.49 1.01 3.27
CA THR A 281 25.62 1.89 2.47
C THR A 281 25.20 3.09 3.32
N ASP A 282 25.08 4.26 2.71
CA ASP A 282 24.37 5.40 3.31
C ASP A 282 22.98 4.94 3.78
N MET A 283 22.70 5.13 5.07
CA MET A 283 21.45 4.71 5.69
C MET A 283 20.23 5.41 5.07
N ALA A 284 20.33 6.69 4.72
CA ALA A 284 19.24 7.43 4.09
C ALA A 284 18.94 6.87 2.69
N LYS A 285 19.99 6.50 1.94
CA LYS A 285 19.84 5.80 0.66
C LYS A 285 19.19 4.42 0.82
N ALA A 286 19.63 3.63 1.79
CA ALA A 286 19.04 2.32 2.07
C ALA A 286 17.55 2.44 2.41
N VAL A 287 17.18 3.42 3.24
CA VAL A 287 15.79 3.72 3.58
C VAL A 287 15.00 4.15 2.35
N ALA A 288 15.54 5.06 1.52
CA ALA A 288 14.88 5.47 0.27
C ALA A 288 14.64 4.29 -0.69
N ASP A 289 15.59 3.37 -0.82
CA ASP A 289 15.44 2.15 -1.63
C ASP A 289 14.37 1.21 -1.07
N ALA A 290 14.20 1.14 0.26
CA ALA A 290 13.14 0.34 0.87
C ALA A 290 11.76 0.85 0.47
N PHE A 291 11.58 2.17 0.43
CA PHE A 291 10.36 2.80 -0.06
C PHE A 291 10.20 2.69 -1.59
N ARG A 292 11.30 2.57 -2.36
CA ARG A 292 11.26 2.42 -3.81
C ARG A 292 10.64 1.08 -4.25
N TYR A 293 11.07 -0.03 -3.67
CA TYR A 293 10.70 -1.38 -4.13
C TYR A 293 9.48 -1.93 -3.41
N ASN A 294 8.67 -2.77 -4.10
CA ASN A 294 7.46 -3.38 -3.52
C ASN A 294 7.75 -4.56 -2.57
N LYS A 295 8.95 -5.14 -2.62
CA LYS A 295 9.38 -6.28 -1.80
C LYS A 295 10.68 -5.96 -1.05
N LEU A 296 10.74 -6.35 0.22
CA LEU A 296 11.89 -6.14 1.12
C LEU A 296 12.29 -7.48 1.76
N VAL A 297 13.58 -7.81 1.76
CA VAL A 297 14.14 -8.91 2.53
C VAL A 297 15.10 -8.34 3.56
N LEU A 298 14.88 -8.70 4.82
CA LEU A 298 15.73 -8.31 5.94
C LEU A 298 16.60 -9.49 6.35
N ALA A 299 17.91 -9.32 6.27
CA ALA A 299 18.87 -10.37 6.57
C ALA A 299 19.87 -9.93 7.65
N THR A 300 19.79 -10.48 8.86
CA THR A 300 20.66 -10.05 9.96
C THR A 300 21.02 -11.21 10.90
N THR A 301 22.06 -10.99 11.69
CA THR A 301 22.40 -11.89 12.81
C THR A 301 21.71 -11.45 14.10
N THR A 302 21.45 -12.41 14.97
CA THR A 302 21.25 -12.12 16.40
C THR A 302 22.56 -11.61 16.99
N TYR A 303 22.47 -10.52 17.74
CA TYR A 303 23.60 -9.82 18.34
C TYR A 303 23.19 -9.29 19.71
N ASN A 304 23.87 -9.73 20.78
CA ASN A 304 23.57 -9.35 22.17
C ASN A 304 22.09 -9.57 22.58
N ALA A 305 21.52 -10.72 22.21
CA ALA A 305 20.09 -11.04 22.37
C ALA A 305 19.11 -10.05 21.69
N ASP A 306 19.65 -9.17 20.84
CA ASP A 306 18.94 -8.25 19.95
C ASP A 306 19.34 -8.55 18.48
N ILE A 307 19.13 -7.61 17.57
CA ILE A 307 19.65 -7.62 16.20
C ILE A 307 20.85 -6.68 16.04
N PHE A 308 21.60 -6.84 14.95
CA PHE A 308 22.78 -6.01 14.67
C PHE A 308 22.44 -4.50 14.60
N PRO A 309 23.28 -3.60 15.14
CA PRO A 309 22.93 -2.18 15.30
C PRO A 309 22.47 -1.46 14.02
N PHE A 310 23.12 -1.70 12.88
CA PHE A 310 22.72 -1.07 11.62
C PHE A 310 21.36 -1.58 11.10
N MET A 311 21.01 -2.85 11.35
CA MET A 311 19.66 -3.35 11.05
C MET A 311 18.63 -2.71 11.98
N LYS A 312 18.97 -2.56 13.26
CA LYS A 312 18.11 -1.86 14.23
C LYS A 312 17.80 -0.43 13.80
N GLN A 313 18.83 0.34 13.47
CA GLN A 313 18.69 1.72 12.98
C GLN A 313 17.86 1.78 11.70
N PHE A 314 18.12 0.90 10.74
CA PHE A 314 17.34 0.83 9.50
C PHE A 314 15.85 0.62 9.76
N LEU A 315 15.50 -0.34 10.62
CA LEU A 315 14.09 -0.61 10.97
C LEU A 315 13.45 0.54 11.74
N ASP A 316 14.19 1.22 12.61
CA ASP A 316 13.70 2.40 13.33
C ASP A 316 13.36 3.53 12.34
N HIS A 317 14.21 3.76 11.33
CA HIS A 317 13.94 4.73 10.25
C HIS A 317 12.74 4.37 9.36
N LEU A 318 12.50 3.08 9.11
CA LEU A 318 11.29 2.63 8.39
C LEU A 318 10.03 2.86 9.22
N ALA A 319 10.06 2.45 10.49
CA ALA A 319 8.92 2.52 11.39
C ALA A 319 8.51 3.98 11.66
N GLU A 320 9.46 4.88 11.90
CA GLU A 320 9.16 6.29 12.18
C GLU A 320 8.54 7.04 10.98
N ARG A 321 8.74 6.52 9.77
CA ARG A 321 8.21 7.04 8.50
C ARG A 321 6.96 6.31 8.02
N ASN A 322 6.30 5.53 8.87
CA ASN A 322 5.08 4.78 8.51
C ASN A 322 5.25 3.85 7.29
N PHE A 323 6.39 3.16 7.19
CA PHE A 323 6.62 2.17 6.14
C PHE A 323 5.46 1.19 6.03
N GLN A 324 4.97 0.92 4.81
CA GLN A 324 3.74 0.14 4.61
C GLN A 324 3.58 -0.35 3.16
N LYS A 325 2.61 -1.25 2.94
CA LYS A 325 2.23 -1.79 1.61
C LYS A 325 3.41 -2.51 0.93
N ARG A 326 4.09 -3.39 1.67
CA ARG A 326 5.25 -4.15 1.18
C ARG A 326 5.13 -5.62 1.55
N THR A 327 5.68 -6.47 0.69
CA THR A 327 5.91 -7.87 1.05
C THR A 327 7.29 -8.01 1.69
N VAL A 328 7.38 -8.66 2.85
CA VAL A 328 8.59 -8.73 3.66
C VAL A 328 9.04 -10.17 3.93
N GLY A 329 10.27 -10.50 3.54
CA GLY A 329 10.94 -11.77 3.83
C GLY A 329 12.04 -11.61 4.90
N LEU A 330 12.34 -12.69 5.63
CA LEU A 330 13.30 -12.66 6.74
C LEU A 330 14.36 -13.76 6.59
N ILE A 331 15.63 -13.36 6.70
CA ILE A 331 16.76 -14.27 6.85
C ILE A 331 17.38 -13.98 8.23
N GLU A 332 17.35 -14.96 9.12
CA GLU A 332 18.02 -14.87 10.41
C GLU A 332 19.29 -15.71 10.46
N ASN A 333 20.30 -15.21 11.17
CA ASN A 333 21.49 -15.97 11.51
C ASN A 333 21.74 -15.97 13.02
N GLY A 334 21.96 -17.13 13.62
CA GLY A 334 22.31 -17.25 15.04
C GLY A 334 22.84 -18.63 15.41
N SER A 335 23.79 -18.69 16.34
CA SER A 335 24.52 -19.93 16.63
C SER A 335 23.83 -20.82 17.68
N TRP A 336 23.35 -20.25 18.78
CA TRP A 336 22.78 -21.01 19.93
C TRP A 336 21.40 -20.51 20.40
N SER A 337 21.01 -19.29 20.04
CA SER A 337 19.70 -18.71 20.36
C SER A 337 19.32 -17.65 19.33
N PRO A 338 18.88 -18.04 18.12
CA PRO A 338 18.45 -17.09 17.09
C PRO A 338 17.14 -16.41 17.51
N LEU A 339 17.14 -15.08 17.52
CA LEU A 339 16.00 -14.22 17.85
C LEU A 339 15.74 -13.15 16.77
N ALA A 340 16.58 -13.08 15.74
CA ALA A 340 16.58 -11.96 14.81
C ALA A 340 15.26 -11.84 14.04
N ALA A 341 14.69 -12.95 13.55
CA ALA A 341 13.42 -12.88 12.81
C ALA A 341 12.28 -12.35 13.70
N LYS A 342 12.22 -12.79 14.96
CA LYS A 342 11.23 -12.33 15.94
C LYS A 342 11.34 -10.83 16.17
N ILE A 343 12.55 -10.34 16.44
CA ILE A 343 12.80 -8.92 16.75
C ILE A 343 12.52 -8.03 15.54
N MET A 344 12.88 -8.46 14.32
CA MET A 344 12.56 -7.72 13.10
C MET A 344 11.03 -7.59 12.90
N LYS A 345 10.26 -8.65 13.16
CA LYS A 345 8.79 -8.59 13.13
C LYS A 345 8.22 -7.64 14.18
N GLU A 346 8.74 -7.69 15.40
CA GLU A 346 8.30 -6.81 16.49
C GLU A 346 8.54 -5.33 16.16
N LYS A 347 9.72 -4.99 15.63
CA LYS A 347 10.05 -3.62 15.22
C LYS A 347 9.16 -3.05 14.12
N LEU A 348 8.69 -3.90 13.21
CA LEU A 348 7.76 -3.50 12.14
C LEU A 348 6.28 -3.73 12.49
N SER A 349 5.94 -4.10 13.72
CA SER A 349 4.55 -4.39 14.11
C SER A 349 3.60 -3.19 14.00
N GLY A 350 4.11 -1.96 14.15
CA GLY A 350 3.36 -0.72 13.95
C GLY A 350 3.16 -0.33 12.48
N CYS A 351 3.88 -0.98 11.56
CA CYS A 351 3.78 -0.72 10.12
C CYS A 351 2.52 -1.38 9.55
N LYS A 352 1.79 -0.64 8.70
CA LYS A 352 0.50 -1.09 8.18
C LYS A 352 0.68 -1.88 6.88
N ASN A 353 -0.27 -2.77 6.59
CA ASN A 353 -0.36 -3.46 5.29
C ASN A 353 0.97 -4.12 4.85
N LEU A 354 1.73 -4.68 5.80
CA LEU A 354 2.86 -5.53 5.49
C LEU A 354 2.38 -6.96 5.29
N THR A 355 2.81 -7.58 4.19
CA THR A 355 2.57 -9.00 3.93
C THR A 355 3.85 -9.76 4.24
N TRP A 356 3.82 -10.65 5.22
CA TRP A 356 4.98 -11.48 5.54
C TRP A 356 5.01 -12.72 4.66
N LEU A 357 6.20 -13.09 4.18
CA LEU A 357 6.39 -14.39 3.54
C LEU A 357 6.11 -15.52 4.53
N ASN A 358 5.66 -16.66 4.01
CA ASN A 358 5.51 -17.86 4.82
C ASN A 358 6.88 -18.46 5.13
N THR A 359 7.79 -18.42 4.16
CA THR A 359 9.17 -18.89 4.29
C THR A 359 10.04 -17.90 5.08
N THR A 360 10.76 -18.42 6.09
CA THR A 360 11.84 -17.72 6.81
C THR A 360 13.10 -18.57 6.69
N VAL A 361 14.22 -17.98 6.25
CA VAL A 361 15.51 -18.68 6.13
C VAL A 361 16.25 -18.61 7.47
N ARG A 362 16.72 -19.74 7.99
CA ARG A 362 17.35 -19.82 9.32
C ARG A 362 18.77 -20.38 9.25
N LEU A 363 19.75 -19.49 9.27
CA LEU A 363 21.16 -19.88 9.32
C LEU A 363 21.61 -20.17 10.76
N LYS A 364 22.29 -21.30 10.95
CA LYS A 364 22.98 -21.62 12.20
C LYS A 364 24.48 -21.42 12.05
N SER A 365 24.93 -20.18 12.20
CA SER A 365 26.31 -19.70 11.99
C SER A 365 26.76 -19.68 10.52
N ALA A 366 26.65 -20.80 9.80
CA ALA A 366 27.09 -20.95 8.42
C ALA A 366 25.95 -21.34 7.46
N LEU A 367 26.15 -21.09 6.17
CA LEU A 367 25.22 -21.47 5.10
C LEU A 367 25.42 -22.94 4.73
N HIS A 368 24.38 -23.77 4.91
CA HIS A 368 24.39 -25.20 4.59
C HIS A 368 23.41 -25.56 3.46
N ALA A 369 23.35 -26.84 3.07
CA ALA A 369 22.50 -27.31 1.97
C ALA A 369 21.01 -27.05 2.21
N GLU A 370 20.52 -27.35 3.42
CA GLU A 370 19.12 -27.11 3.84
C GLU A 370 18.72 -25.63 3.66
N ASN A 371 19.62 -24.69 4.02
CA ASN A 371 19.37 -23.27 3.83
C ASN A 371 19.26 -22.86 2.35
N LYS A 372 19.88 -23.60 1.43
CA LYS A 372 19.74 -23.32 0.00
C LYS A 372 18.33 -23.65 -0.49
N GLU A 373 17.70 -24.68 0.06
CA GLU A 373 16.31 -25.02 -0.23
C GLU A 373 15.35 -23.97 0.35
N GLU A 374 15.59 -23.50 1.57
CA GLU A 374 14.82 -22.38 2.16
C GLU A 374 14.96 -21.10 1.31
N ILE A 375 16.16 -20.79 0.84
CA ILE A 375 16.42 -19.64 -0.05
C ILE A 375 15.70 -19.80 -1.39
N GLU A 376 15.68 -21.01 -1.95
CA GLU A 376 14.96 -21.31 -3.19
C GLU A 376 13.45 -21.10 -3.01
N ALA A 377 12.87 -21.64 -1.92
CA ALA A 377 11.46 -21.47 -1.59
C ALA A 377 11.09 -20.00 -1.34
N MET A 378 11.94 -19.24 -0.65
CA MET A 378 11.76 -17.80 -0.49
C MET A 378 11.79 -17.06 -1.83
N ALA A 379 12.71 -17.42 -2.72
CA ALA A 379 12.78 -16.84 -4.06
C ALA A 379 11.53 -17.18 -4.89
N ASP A 380 10.99 -18.39 -4.76
CA ASP A 380 9.72 -18.79 -5.39
C ASP A 380 8.53 -17.96 -4.88
N GLU A 381 8.42 -17.74 -3.57
CA GLU A 381 7.37 -16.88 -3.02
C GLU A 381 7.49 -15.43 -3.51
N LEU A 382 8.70 -14.86 -3.50
CA LEU A 382 8.96 -13.48 -3.93
C LEU A 382 8.74 -13.27 -5.45
N CYS A 383 9.05 -14.29 -6.25
CA CYS A 383 8.94 -14.24 -7.71
C CYS A 383 7.68 -14.91 -8.26
N ARG A 384 6.73 -15.35 -7.42
CA ARG A 384 5.54 -16.11 -7.84
C ARG A 384 4.83 -15.51 -9.05
N GLU A 385 4.61 -14.20 -9.04
CA GLU A 385 3.95 -13.46 -10.12
C GLU A 385 4.77 -13.48 -11.42
N TYR A 386 6.08 -13.28 -11.31
CA TYR A 386 7.00 -13.28 -12.45
C TYR A 386 7.12 -14.68 -13.07
N ILE A 387 7.17 -15.72 -12.23
CA ILE A 387 7.17 -17.13 -12.66
C ILE A 387 5.86 -17.47 -13.37
N ALA A 388 4.73 -17.04 -12.82
CA ALA A 388 3.41 -17.29 -13.42
C ALA A 388 3.23 -16.60 -14.80
N LEU A 389 3.92 -15.48 -15.02
CA LEU A 389 3.95 -14.77 -16.31
C LEU A 389 5.02 -15.30 -17.27
N SER A 390 5.95 -16.13 -16.80
CA SER A 390 7.04 -16.66 -17.63
C SER A 390 6.53 -17.63 -18.69
N PRO A 391 6.91 -17.47 -19.97
CA PRO A 391 6.55 -18.42 -21.02
C PRO A 391 7.02 -19.85 -20.74
N ASP A 392 8.18 -19.99 -20.10
CA ASP A 392 8.86 -21.27 -19.92
C ASP A 392 8.69 -21.85 -18.51
N ALA A 393 8.64 -21.00 -17.48
CA ALA A 393 8.60 -21.43 -16.08
C ALA A 393 7.18 -21.54 -15.50
N ALA A 394 6.15 -20.99 -16.16
CA ALA A 394 4.79 -21.02 -15.63
C ALA A 394 4.20 -22.44 -15.62
N ASN A 395 3.51 -22.79 -14.52
CA ASN A 395 2.64 -23.97 -14.50
C ASN A 395 1.35 -23.69 -15.27
N LYS A 396 1.33 -24.08 -16.56
CA LYS A 396 0.20 -23.84 -17.49
C LYS A 396 -1.02 -24.72 -17.21
N ASN A 397 -0.96 -25.64 -16.24
CA ASN A 397 -2.02 -26.60 -15.91
C ASN A 397 -2.54 -26.48 -14.47
N ASP A 398 -2.28 -25.37 -13.77
CA ASP A 398 -2.81 -25.12 -12.43
C ASP A 398 -4.32 -24.83 -12.48
N LEU A 399 -5.14 -25.88 -12.35
CA LEU A 399 -6.60 -25.77 -12.34
C LEU A 399 -7.16 -25.02 -11.13
N THR A 400 -6.35 -24.70 -10.11
CA THR A 400 -6.80 -23.82 -9.03
C THR A 400 -7.09 -22.41 -9.52
N ALA A 401 -6.62 -22.03 -10.71
CA ALA A 401 -7.02 -20.81 -11.41
C ALA A 401 -8.54 -20.71 -11.58
N LEU A 402 -9.25 -21.84 -11.79
CA LEU A 402 -10.71 -21.87 -11.90
C LEU A 402 -11.42 -21.45 -10.60
N PHE A 403 -10.75 -21.59 -9.44
CA PHE A 403 -11.26 -21.13 -8.15
C PHE A 403 -11.12 -19.61 -7.96
N ARG A 404 -10.43 -18.91 -8.86
CA ARG A 404 -10.33 -17.44 -8.87
C ARG A 404 -11.50 -16.77 -9.59
N ILE A 405 -12.31 -17.54 -10.34
CA ILE A 405 -13.60 -17.08 -10.86
C ILE A 405 -14.51 -16.82 -9.65
N GLY A 406 -15.14 -15.65 -9.60
CA GLY A 406 -16.05 -15.29 -8.52
C GLY A 406 -17.29 -16.18 -8.52
N TYR A 407 -17.53 -16.87 -7.41
CA TYR A 407 -18.74 -17.66 -7.18
C TYR A 407 -19.43 -17.16 -5.90
N GLY A 408 -20.71 -16.83 -5.99
CA GLY A 408 -21.55 -16.76 -4.79
C GLY A 408 -21.87 -18.16 -4.25
N LEU A 409 -22.34 -18.25 -3.03
CA LEU A 409 -22.89 -19.47 -2.45
C LEU A 409 -24.39 -19.30 -2.22
N TYR A 410 -25.16 -20.24 -2.75
CA TYR A 410 -26.61 -20.16 -2.82
C TYR A 410 -27.24 -21.44 -2.29
N VAL A 411 -28.40 -21.35 -1.64
CA VAL A 411 -29.26 -22.52 -1.39
C VAL A 411 -30.33 -22.59 -2.47
N VAL A 412 -30.29 -23.63 -3.31
CA VAL A 412 -31.34 -23.90 -4.29
C VAL A 412 -32.39 -24.82 -3.68
N THR A 413 -33.65 -24.40 -3.64
CA THR A 413 -34.76 -25.19 -3.08
C THR A 413 -35.64 -25.78 -4.18
N SER A 414 -36.21 -26.95 -3.89
CA SER A 414 -37.03 -27.76 -4.79
C SER A 414 -38.02 -28.60 -3.99
N ASN A 415 -39.12 -29.04 -4.59
CA ASN A 415 -40.12 -29.90 -3.96
C ASN A 415 -40.64 -30.91 -4.99
N ASP A 416 -40.77 -32.19 -4.61
CA ASP A 416 -41.20 -33.29 -5.50
C ASP A 416 -42.70 -33.61 -5.43
N GLY A 417 -43.49 -32.76 -4.77
CA GLY A 417 -44.90 -32.95 -4.46
C GLY A 417 -45.17 -33.66 -3.13
N LYS A 418 -44.14 -34.22 -2.47
CA LYS A 418 -44.25 -34.91 -1.18
C LYS A 418 -43.35 -34.30 -0.11
N LYS A 419 -42.18 -33.78 -0.50
CA LYS A 419 -41.14 -33.33 0.44
C LYS A 419 -40.35 -32.15 -0.13
N ASP A 420 -40.03 -31.19 0.75
CA ASP A 420 -39.11 -30.10 0.46
C ASP A 420 -37.65 -30.54 0.52
N ASN A 421 -36.83 -29.95 -0.34
CA ASN A 421 -35.41 -30.24 -0.42
C ASN A 421 -34.60 -29.00 -0.82
N GLY A 422 -33.36 -28.93 -0.37
CA GLY A 422 -32.43 -27.84 -0.67
C GLY A 422 -31.01 -28.35 -0.88
N LEU A 423 -30.20 -27.62 -1.64
CA LEU A 423 -28.76 -27.89 -1.76
C LEU A 423 -27.94 -26.61 -1.87
N ILE A 424 -26.66 -26.68 -1.50
CA ILE A 424 -25.69 -25.62 -1.78
C ILE A 424 -25.26 -25.70 -3.25
N VAL A 425 -25.33 -24.56 -3.95
CA VAL A 425 -24.86 -24.37 -5.32
C VAL A 425 -23.96 -23.14 -5.34
N ASN A 426 -22.86 -23.20 -6.10
CA ASN A 426 -21.95 -22.07 -6.29
C ASN A 426 -21.93 -21.53 -7.74
N THR A 427 -22.59 -22.22 -8.67
CA THR A 427 -22.66 -21.88 -10.09
C THR A 427 -24.06 -21.40 -10.45
N VAL A 428 -24.36 -20.17 -10.01
CA VAL A 428 -25.54 -19.40 -10.41
C VAL A 428 -25.07 -18.11 -11.06
N THR A 429 -25.58 -17.80 -12.26
CA THR A 429 -25.26 -16.55 -12.94
C THR A 429 -26.46 -16.03 -13.74
N GLN A 430 -26.62 -14.71 -13.82
CA GLN A 430 -27.54 -14.11 -14.77
C GLN A 430 -26.93 -14.20 -16.17
N VAL A 431 -27.66 -14.76 -17.12
CA VAL A 431 -27.19 -14.98 -18.50
C VAL A 431 -27.87 -14.09 -19.52
N SER A 432 -28.95 -13.40 -19.15
CA SER A 432 -29.61 -12.37 -19.95
C SER A 432 -30.41 -11.44 -19.02
N ASP A 433 -30.47 -10.15 -19.35
CA ASP A 433 -31.26 -9.13 -18.67
C ASP A 433 -32.55 -8.78 -19.44
N ASN A 434 -32.62 -9.06 -20.75
CA ASN A 434 -33.82 -8.87 -21.56
C ASN A 434 -34.06 -10.01 -22.58
N PRO A 435 -34.90 -11.02 -22.27
CA PRO A 435 -35.60 -11.20 -20.99
C PRO A 435 -34.65 -11.65 -19.88
N ASN A 436 -35.00 -11.41 -18.61
CA ASN A 436 -34.23 -11.90 -17.47
C ASN A 436 -34.11 -13.43 -17.50
N ARG A 437 -32.88 -13.93 -17.51
CA ARG A 437 -32.55 -15.36 -17.46
C ARG A 437 -31.43 -15.65 -16.47
N VAL A 438 -31.60 -16.71 -15.71
CA VAL A 438 -30.61 -17.19 -14.74
C VAL A 438 -30.23 -18.62 -15.09
N ALA A 439 -28.93 -18.91 -15.14
CA ALA A 439 -28.41 -20.26 -15.27
C ALA A 439 -28.02 -20.81 -13.89
N VAL A 440 -28.45 -22.04 -13.60
CA VAL A 440 -28.12 -22.78 -12.38
C VAL A 440 -27.55 -24.14 -12.75
N ASN A 441 -26.31 -24.40 -12.38
CA ASN A 441 -25.66 -25.69 -12.65
C ASN A 441 -25.74 -26.59 -11.43
N ILE A 442 -26.25 -27.81 -11.62
CA ILE A 442 -26.43 -28.77 -10.53
C ILE A 442 -25.80 -30.11 -10.93
N ASN A 443 -24.98 -30.67 -10.04
CA ASN A 443 -24.42 -32.00 -10.20
C ASN A 443 -25.54 -33.05 -10.30
N LYS A 444 -25.48 -33.92 -11.31
CA LYS A 444 -26.52 -34.94 -11.58
C LYS A 444 -26.70 -35.96 -10.46
N ALA A 445 -25.72 -36.13 -9.57
CA ALA A 445 -25.84 -37.01 -8.41
C ALA A 445 -26.78 -36.44 -7.32
N ASN A 446 -26.96 -35.11 -7.27
CA ASN A 446 -27.77 -34.45 -6.26
C ASN A 446 -29.26 -34.72 -6.47
N TYR A 447 -29.98 -34.96 -5.37
CA TYR A 447 -31.42 -35.22 -5.42
C TYR A 447 -32.19 -34.10 -6.12
N SER A 448 -31.82 -32.85 -5.82
CA SER A 448 -32.46 -31.66 -6.38
C SER A 448 -32.35 -31.58 -7.90
N HIS A 449 -31.30 -32.15 -8.52
CA HIS A 449 -31.19 -32.18 -9.98
C HIS A 449 -32.39 -32.89 -10.60
N HIS A 450 -32.72 -34.07 -10.08
CA HIS A 450 -33.83 -34.87 -10.59
C HIS A 450 -35.18 -34.21 -10.31
N VAL A 451 -35.36 -33.66 -9.10
CA VAL A 451 -36.59 -32.96 -8.71
C VAL A 451 -36.85 -31.78 -9.63
N ILE A 452 -35.83 -30.93 -9.84
CA ILE A 452 -35.94 -29.75 -10.71
C ILE A 452 -36.18 -30.15 -12.16
N LYS A 453 -35.50 -31.20 -12.66
CA LYS A 453 -35.72 -31.70 -14.01
C LYS A 453 -37.15 -32.22 -14.20
N GLN A 454 -37.78 -32.73 -13.15
CA GLN A 454 -39.17 -33.20 -13.17
C GLN A 454 -40.18 -32.04 -13.02
N THR A 455 -39.94 -31.09 -12.12
CA THR A 455 -40.94 -30.06 -11.78
C THR A 455 -40.79 -28.78 -12.59
N GLY A 456 -39.61 -28.51 -13.13
CA GLY A 456 -39.33 -27.31 -13.91
C GLY A 456 -39.33 -26.02 -13.10
N ILE A 457 -39.30 -26.09 -11.75
CA ILE A 457 -39.27 -24.91 -10.87
C ILE A 457 -38.20 -25.05 -9.78
N MET A 458 -37.61 -23.94 -9.38
CA MET A 458 -36.66 -23.86 -8.26
C MET A 458 -36.65 -22.45 -7.65
N ASN A 459 -36.12 -22.30 -6.44
CA ASN A 459 -35.69 -20.99 -5.94
C ASN A 459 -34.19 -20.95 -5.72
N VAL A 460 -33.56 -19.80 -5.93
CA VAL A 460 -32.19 -19.49 -5.50
C VAL A 460 -32.27 -18.58 -4.28
N ASN A 461 -31.63 -18.98 -3.18
CA ASN A 461 -31.49 -18.17 -1.96
C ASN A 461 -30.04 -17.74 -1.82
N CYS A 462 -29.75 -16.45 -1.95
CA CYS A 462 -28.41 -15.89 -1.85
C CYS A 462 -27.99 -15.80 -0.38
N LEU A 463 -27.05 -16.65 0.05
CA LEU A 463 -26.58 -16.63 1.43
C LEU A 463 -25.82 -15.33 1.70
N SER A 464 -26.02 -14.73 2.87
CA SER A 464 -25.20 -13.60 3.33
C SER A 464 -23.98 -14.07 4.11
N VAL A 465 -23.01 -13.19 4.32
CA VAL A 465 -21.80 -13.46 5.13
C VAL A 465 -22.09 -13.85 6.60
N ASP A 466 -23.33 -13.70 7.07
CA ASP A 466 -23.76 -14.13 8.41
C ASP A 466 -24.15 -15.62 8.48
N ALA A 467 -24.23 -16.33 7.35
CA ALA A 467 -24.63 -17.73 7.34
C ALA A 467 -23.62 -18.60 8.12
N PRO A 468 -24.03 -19.24 9.23
CA PRO A 468 -23.12 -20.07 10.02
C PRO A 468 -22.79 -21.37 9.27
N PHE A 469 -21.71 -22.03 9.67
CA PHE A 469 -21.27 -23.31 9.08
C PHE A 469 -22.38 -24.38 9.07
N GLU A 470 -23.26 -24.38 10.08
CA GLU A 470 -24.41 -25.29 10.20
C GLU A 470 -25.35 -25.25 8.99
N VAL A 471 -25.52 -24.09 8.34
CA VAL A 471 -26.34 -23.98 7.12
C VAL A 471 -25.74 -24.83 6.00
N PHE A 472 -24.41 -24.79 5.85
CA PHE A 472 -23.68 -25.60 4.86
C PHE A 472 -23.68 -27.07 5.23
N GLN A 473 -23.61 -27.41 6.52
CA GLN A 473 -23.75 -28.80 6.97
C GLN A 473 -25.13 -29.37 6.61
N ASN A 474 -26.19 -28.60 6.87
CA ASN A 474 -27.56 -29.03 6.63
C ASN A 474 -27.89 -29.16 5.13
N PHE A 475 -27.55 -28.15 4.32
CA PHE A 475 -27.90 -28.14 2.89
C PHE A 475 -26.84 -28.76 1.97
N GLY A 476 -25.56 -28.72 2.36
CA GLY A 476 -24.43 -29.16 1.53
C GLY A 476 -23.94 -30.58 1.80
N PHE A 477 -24.02 -31.08 3.04
CA PHE A 477 -23.40 -32.36 3.43
C PHE A 477 -24.38 -33.52 3.64
N GLN A 478 -25.67 -33.27 3.43
CA GLN A 478 -26.71 -34.29 3.56
C GLN A 478 -27.45 -34.48 2.24
N SER A 479 -27.92 -35.71 1.97
CA SER A 479 -28.75 -36.00 0.80
C SER A 479 -30.23 -35.80 1.14
N GLY A 480 -30.97 -35.07 0.29
CA GLY A 480 -32.42 -34.92 0.44
C GLY A 480 -33.20 -36.23 0.34
N ARG A 481 -32.58 -37.28 -0.22
CA ARG A 481 -33.16 -38.64 -0.30
C ARG A 481 -33.34 -39.27 1.08
N THR A 482 -32.46 -38.95 2.03
CA THR A 482 -32.39 -39.63 3.33
C THR A 482 -32.62 -38.70 4.52
N ALA A 483 -32.44 -37.39 4.35
CA ALA A 483 -32.59 -36.41 5.43
C ALA A 483 -33.67 -35.37 5.08
N ASP A 484 -34.47 -34.96 6.06
CA ASP A 484 -35.33 -33.79 5.95
C ASP A 484 -34.53 -32.54 6.36
N LYS A 485 -34.12 -31.77 5.36
CA LYS A 485 -33.27 -30.58 5.53
C LYS A 485 -34.03 -29.36 6.07
N PHE A 486 -35.35 -29.42 6.16
CA PHE A 486 -36.17 -28.31 6.65
C PHE A 486 -36.90 -28.62 7.95
N LYS A 487 -36.64 -29.78 8.58
CA LYS A 487 -37.30 -30.23 9.81
C LYS A 487 -37.37 -29.17 10.92
N ASP A 488 -36.29 -28.39 11.09
CA ASP A 488 -36.17 -27.37 12.15
C ASP A 488 -36.34 -25.94 11.61
N TRP A 489 -36.93 -25.77 10.42
CA TRP A 489 -37.15 -24.49 9.78
C TRP A 489 -38.64 -24.16 9.69
N THR A 490 -39.02 -22.94 10.07
CA THR A 490 -40.37 -22.43 9.80
C THR A 490 -40.46 -22.00 8.34
N PRO A 491 -41.31 -22.64 7.51
CA PRO A 491 -41.32 -22.40 6.06
C PRO A 491 -41.95 -21.05 5.70
N ILE A 492 -41.25 -20.26 4.89
CA ILE A 492 -41.80 -19.12 4.14
C ILE A 492 -41.82 -19.53 2.67
N ARG A 493 -42.92 -19.30 1.97
CA ARG A 493 -43.11 -19.75 0.57
C ARG A 493 -43.11 -18.58 -0.41
N SER A 494 -42.52 -18.79 -1.57
CA SER A 494 -42.64 -17.94 -2.77
C SER A 494 -43.92 -18.26 -3.54
N ASP A 495 -44.20 -17.47 -4.58
CA ASP A 495 -45.40 -17.62 -5.43
C ASP A 495 -45.42 -18.96 -6.21
N ASN A 496 -44.24 -19.54 -6.49
CA ASN A 496 -44.13 -20.88 -7.08
C ASN A 496 -44.28 -22.02 -6.06
N GLY A 497 -44.59 -21.72 -4.80
CA GLY A 497 -44.83 -22.70 -3.73
C GLY A 497 -43.57 -23.33 -3.13
N LEU A 498 -42.37 -22.88 -3.48
CA LEU A 498 -41.11 -23.38 -2.91
C LEU A 498 -40.69 -22.57 -1.68
N ILE A 499 -39.86 -23.17 -0.82
CA ILE A 499 -39.38 -22.49 0.40
C ILE A 499 -38.35 -21.41 0.04
N ILE A 500 -38.52 -20.23 0.64
CA ILE A 500 -37.51 -19.19 0.82
C ILE A 500 -36.92 -19.33 2.22
N LEU A 501 -35.58 -19.26 2.34
CA LEU A 501 -34.94 -19.30 3.64
C LEU A 501 -35.29 -18.05 4.45
N PRO A 502 -35.85 -18.16 5.67
CA PRO A 502 -36.27 -17.01 6.47
C PRO A 502 -35.12 -16.19 7.07
N LYS A 503 -33.89 -16.72 7.07
CA LYS A 503 -32.70 -16.10 7.67
C LYS A 503 -31.43 -16.50 6.92
N TYR A 504 -30.35 -15.76 7.16
CA TYR A 504 -29.02 -15.95 6.57
C TYR A 504 -28.94 -15.73 5.07
N ILE A 505 -29.90 -15.00 4.49
CA ILE A 505 -29.94 -14.65 3.08
C ILE A 505 -30.07 -13.14 2.90
N ASN A 506 -29.52 -12.61 1.81
CA ASN A 506 -29.70 -11.20 1.42
C ASN A 506 -30.63 -11.03 0.22
N ALA A 507 -30.93 -12.10 -0.53
CA ALA A 507 -31.88 -12.10 -1.64
C ALA A 507 -32.46 -13.50 -1.90
N ALA A 508 -33.64 -13.56 -2.51
CA ALA A 508 -34.29 -14.78 -2.98
C ALA A 508 -34.89 -14.60 -4.37
N ILE A 509 -34.78 -15.60 -5.23
CA ILE A 509 -35.20 -15.54 -6.64
C ILE A 509 -35.96 -16.82 -7.01
N SER A 510 -37.21 -16.69 -7.44
CA SER A 510 -38.03 -17.80 -7.92
C SER A 510 -37.87 -17.97 -9.43
N LEU A 511 -37.66 -19.21 -9.85
CA LEU A 511 -37.25 -19.55 -11.21
C LEU A 511 -38.16 -20.61 -11.83
N LYS A 512 -38.40 -20.46 -13.13
CA LYS A 512 -39.03 -21.46 -13.99
C LYS A 512 -38.04 -21.89 -15.07
N VAL A 513 -37.82 -23.19 -15.21
CA VAL A 513 -36.90 -23.78 -16.18
C VAL A 513 -37.46 -23.63 -17.59
N GLU A 514 -36.69 -23.00 -18.48
CA GLU A 514 -37.00 -22.83 -19.90
C GLU A 514 -36.19 -23.81 -20.76
N GLN A 515 -34.92 -24.06 -20.37
CA GLN A 515 -34.02 -24.94 -21.11
C GLN A 515 -33.12 -25.73 -20.18
N TYR A 516 -32.77 -26.94 -20.63
CA TYR A 516 -31.79 -27.82 -19.98
C TYR A 516 -30.64 -28.11 -20.93
N VAL A 517 -29.41 -28.00 -20.44
CA VAL A 517 -28.18 -28.34 -21.18
C VAL A 517 -27.37 -29.36 -20.37
N ASP A 518 -26.94 -30.44 -21.03
CA ASP A 518 -26.08 -31.46 -20.43
C ASP A 518 -24.61 -31.05 -20.54
N LEU A 519 -23.91 -30.94 -19.41
CA LEU A 519 -22.50 -30.56 -19.32
C LEU A 519 -21.63 -31.72 -18.76
N GLY A 520 -22.07 -32.98 -18.92
CA GLY A 520 -21.39 -34.15 -18.39
C GLY A 520 -21.78 -34.43 -16.94
N SER A 521 -20.92 -34.06 -15.97
CA SER A 521 -21.20 -34.30 -14.55
C SER A 521 -22.31 -33.41 -13.98
N HIS A 522 -22.58 -32.27 -14.64
CA HIS A 522 -23.59 -31.29 -14.24
C HIS A 522 -24.65 -31.13 -15.32
N GLY A 523 -25.86 -30.73 -14.91
CA GLY A 523 -26.86 -30.17 -15.81
C GLY A 523 -27.03 -28.68 -15.55
N MET A 524 -27.07 -27.88 -16.62
CA MET A 524 -27.37 -26.46 -16.56
C MET A 524 -28.86 -26.24 -16.85
N PHE A 525 -29.54 -25.58 -15.92
CA PHE A 525 -30.92 -25.12 -16.08
C PHE A 525 -30.91 -23.63 -16.39
N ILE A 526 -31.41 -23.24 -17.56
CA ILE A 526 -31.62 -21.84 -17.92
C ILE A 526 -33.08 -21.52 -17.62
N CYS A 527 -33.29 -20.53 -16.76
CA CYS A 527 -34.57 -20.24 -16.17
C CYS A 527 -35.02 -18.81 -16.45
N SER A 528 -36.33 -18.61 -16.60
CA SER A 528 -36.95 -17.29 -16.46
C SER A 528 -37.13 -16.95 -14.98
N VAL A 529 -37.00 -15.66 -14.65
CA VAL A 529 -37.28 -15.15 -13.30
C VAL A 529 -38.76 -14.87 -13.18
N THR A 530 -39.43 -15.53 -12.24
CA THR A 530 -40.86 -15.32 -11.98
C THR A 530 -41.12 -14.42 -10.79
N GLU A 531 -40.15 -14.32 -9.87
CA GLU A 531 -40.22 -13.49 -8.66
C GLU A 531 -38.80 -13.22 -8.14
N ALA A 532 -38.55 -12.04 -7.57
CA ALA A 532 -37.28 -11.72 -6.90
C ALA A 532 -37.51 -10.80 -5.70
N ARG A 533 -36.79 -11.05 -4.60
CA ARG A 533 -36.87 -10.26 -3.35
C ARG A 533 -35.48 -9.92 -2.85
N VAL A 534 -35.27 -8.66 -2.47
CA VAL A 534 -34.11 -8.22 -1.69
C VAL A 534 -34.49 -8.26 -0.21
N MET A 535 -33.67 -8.94 0.60
CA MET A 535 -33.93 -9.22 2.02
C MET A 535 -33.04 -8.40 2.97
N SER A 536 -31.85 -7.97 2.52
CA SER A 536 -30.93 -7.10 3.28
C SER A 536 -29.81 -6.54 2.41
N ASP A 537 -29.14 -5.47 2.87
CA ASP A 537 -27.94 -4.90 2.23
C ASP A 537 -26.62 -5.62 2.61
N LYS A 538 -26.70 -6.73 3.35
CA LYS A 538 -25.52 -7.49 3.75
C LYS A 538 -24.86 -8.16 2.55
N GLU A 539 -23.53 -8.24 2.56
CA GLU A 539 -22.76 -8.85 1.48
C GLU A 539 -23.13 -10.32 1.25
N THR A 540 -23.13 -10.74 -0.02
CA THR A 540 -23.35 -12.13 -0.42
C THR A 540 -22.15 -12.98 -0.03
N MET A 541 -22.41 -14.14 0.55
CA MET A 541 -21.42 -15.17 0.81
C MET A 541 -20.76 -15.59 -0.51
N THR A 542 -19.48 -15.28 -0.67
CA THR A 542 -18.67 -15.82 -1.77
C THR A 542 -18.00 -17.12 -1.35
N TYR A 543 -17.66 -17.97 -2.32
CA TYR A 543 -16.90 -19.18 -2.05
C TYR A 543 -15.57 -18.89 -1.33
N THR A 544 -14.91 -17.79 -1.70
CA THR A 544 -13.67 -17.31 -1.06
C THR A 544 -13.90 -16.90 0.39
N TYR A 545 -14.94 -16.10 0.67
CA TYR A 545 -15.26 -15.69 2.05
C TYR A 545 -15.56 -16.90 2.93
N TYR A 546 -16.34 -17.85 2.41
CA TYR A 546 -16.64 -19.10 3.10
C TYR A 546 -15.38 -19.89 3.48
N GLN A 547 -14.45 -20.11 2.53
CA GLN A 547 -13.21 -20.85 2.79
C GLN A 547 -12.32 -20.17 3.83
N ASN A 548 -12.29 -18.83 3.85
CA ASN A 548 -11.39 -18.07 4.72
C ASN A 548 -11.95 -17.87 6.14
N HIS A 549 -13.26 -17.70 6.28
CA HIS A 549 -13.87 -17.21 7.52
C HIS A 549 -14.95 -18.13 8.12
N VAL A 550 -15.59 -19.00 7.33
CA VAL A 550 -16.77 -19.78 7.78
C VAL A 550 -16.48 -21.26 7.89
N LYS A 551 -15.75 -21.83 6.91
CA LYS A 551 -15.33 -23.23 6.96
C LYS A 551 -14.34 -23.41 8.12
N PRO A 552 -14.61 -24.31 9.09
CA PRO A 552 -13.67 -24.60 10.16
C PRO A 552 -12.33 -25.04 9.59
N LYS A 553 -11.24 -24.40 10.03
CA LYS A 553 -9.89 -24.84 9.69
C LYS A 553 -9.59 -26.13 10.47
N PRO A 554 -9.05 -27.17 9.81
CA PRO A 554 -8.66 -28.38 10.53
C PRO A 554 -7.56 -28.06 11.55
N GLN A 555 -7.75 -28.44 12.82
CA GLN A 555 -6.74 -28.28 13.88
C GLN A 555 -5.76 -29.46 13.84
N THR A 556 -4.81 -29.42 12.92
CA THR A 556 -3.83 -30.51 12.70
C THR A 556 -2.62 -30.46 13.62
N GLU A 557 -2.37 -29.34 14.28
CA GLU A 557 -1.20 -29.12 15.12
C GLU A 557 -1.14 -30.14 16.29
N GLY A 558 -0.07 -30.93 16.34
CA GLY A 558 0.14 -31.96 17.36
C GLY A 558 -0.65 -33.27 17.15
N LYS A 559 -1.41 -33.41 16.06
CA LYS A 559 -2.19 -34.61 15.75
C LYS A 559 -1.49 -35.51 14.74
N LYS A 560 -1.75 -36.82 14.81
CA LYS A 560 -1.31 -37.81 13.82
C LYS A 560 -2.52 -38.52 13.23
N GLY A 561 -2.55 -38.64 11.91
CA GLY A 561 -3.62 -39.34 11.19
C GLY A 561 -3.97 -38.65 9.87
N PHE A 562 -5.25 -38.59 9.55
CA PHE A 562 -5.76 -38.16 8.24
C PHE A 562 -6.80 -37.07 8.40
N VAL A 563 -6.80 -36.09 7.50
CA VAL A 563 -7.77 -34.99 7.46
C VAL A 563 -8.66 -35.09 6.22
N CYS A 564 -9.96 -34.91 6.39
CA CYS A 564 -10.92 -34.85 5.29
C CYS A 564 -10.81 -33.52 4.55
N LYS A 565 -10.46 -33.55 3.26
CA LYS A 565 -10.32 -32.36 2.41
C LYS A 565 -11.62 -31.55 2.26
N ILE A 566 -12.77 -32.24 2.38
CA ILE A 566 -14.09 -31.65 2.17
C ILE A 566 -14.54 -30.82 3.38
N CYS A 567 -14.51 -31.39 4.58
CA CYS A 567 -15.08 -30.77 5.78
C CYS A 567 -14.10 -30.56 6.95
N GLY A 568 -12.84 -30.97 6.82
CA GLY A 568 -11.81 -30.79 7.85
C GLY A 568 -11.89 -31.75 9.04
N TYR A 569 -12.70 -32.82 8.96
CA TYR A 569 -12.74 -33.86 10.00
C TYR A 569 -11.38 -34.56 10.11
N ILE A 570 -10.88 -34.77 11.33
CA ILE A 570 -9.62 -35.45 11.59
C ILE A 570 -9.91 -36.87 12.10
N TYR A 571 -9.37 -37.85 11.39
CA TYR A 571 -9.26 -39.22 11.83
C TYR A 571 -7.88 -39.42 12.46
N GLU A 572 -7.82 -39.69 13.76
CA GLU A 572 -6.57 -39.95 14.48
C GLU A 572 -6.27 -41.45 14.48
N GLY A 573 -5.30 -41.88 13.69
CA GLY A 573 -4.93 -43.29 13.51
C GLY A 573 -3.86 -43.47 12.45
N ASP A 574 -3.06 -44.54 12.56
CA ASP A 574 -1.90 -44.77 11.68
C ASP A 574 -2.30 -45.18 10.25
N VAL A 575 -3.47 -45.83 10.10
CA VAL A 575 -4.00 -46.29 8.80
C VAL A 575 -5.47 -45.94 8.71
N LEU A 576 -5.87 -45.26 7.63
CA LEU A 576 -7.27 -44.99 7.34
C LEU A 576 -7.92 -46.22 6.67
N PRO A 577 -8.99 -46.81 7.23
CA PRO A 577 -9.68 -47.93 6.58
C PRO A 577 -10.23 -47.53 5.20
N GLU A 578 -10.12 -48.41 4.21
CA GLU A 578 -10.58 -48.13 2.84
C GLU A 578 -12.10 -47.88 2.75
N ASP A 579 -12.87 -48.48 3.66
CA ASP A 579 -14.32 -48.33 3.81
C ASP A 579 -14.72 -47.19 4.78
N PHE A 580 -13.75 -46.41 5.28
CA PHE A 580 -14.04 -45.32 6.20
C PHE A 580 -14.91 -44.25 5.55
N ILE A 581 -15.99 -43.89 6.23
CA ILE A 581 -16.90 -42.82 5.82
C ILE A 581 -16.81 -41.69 6.84
N CYS A 582 -16.46 -40.49 6.36
CA CYS A 582 -16.38 -39.31 7.20
C CYS A 582 -17.69 -39.11 7.98
N PRO A 583 -17.67 -39.01 9.32
CA PRO A 583 -18.89 -38.88 10.10
C PRO A 583 -19.62 -37.56 9.84
N LEU A 584 -18.89 -36.51 9.41
CA LEU A 584 -19.43 -35.17 9.15
C LEU A 584 -19.99 -35.02 7.72
N CYS A 585 -19.21 -35.30 6.69
CA CYS A 585 -19.62 -35.05 5.30
C CYS A 585 -20.03 -36.30 4.50
N LYS A 586 -19.89 -37.50 5.09
CA LYS A 586 -20.23 -38.79 4.47
C LYS A 586 -19.43 -39.14 3.21
N HIS A 587 -18.34 -38.43 2.93
CA HIS A 587 -17.37 -38.80 1.91
C HIS A 587 -16.48 -39.98 2.37
N GLY A 588 -16.05 -40.80 1.42
CA GLY A 588 -15.22 -41.98 1.67
C GLY A 588 -13.74 -41.65 1.91
N ALA A 589 -12.95 -42.68 2.21
CA ALA A 589 -11.52 -42.59 2.51
C ALA A 589 -10.69 -41.86 1.43
N ILE A 590 -11.11 -41.90 0.17
CA ILE A 590 -10.43 -41.20 -0.95
C ILE A 590 -10.34 -39.67 -0.80
N ASP A 591 -11.26 -39.10 0.00
CA ASP A 591 -11.31 -37.66 0.25
C ASP A 591 -10.51 -37.23 1.50
N PHE A 592 -9.72 -38.15 2.06
CA PHE A 592 -8.78 -37.87 3.13
C PHE A 592 -7.34 -37.76 2.61
N GLU A 593 -6.53 -37.00 3.34
CA GLU A 593 -5.10 -36.91 3.11
C GLU A 593 -4.32 -37.02 4.44
N PRO A 594 -3.08 -37.53 4.43
CA PRO A 594 -2.27 -37.60 5.64
C PRO A 594 -1.97 -36.22 6.21
N ILE A 595 -2.01 -36.09 7.53
CA ILE A 595 -1.56 -34.88 8.22
C ILE A 595 -0.03 -34.84 8.13
N GLN A 596 0.50 -33.89 7.37
CA GLN A 596 1.93 -33.58 7.32
C GLN A 596 2.23 -32.57 8.43
N ASN A 597 3.07 -32.96 9.39
CA ASN A 597 3.55 -32.11 10.48
C ASN A 597 4.84 -31.38 10.09
#